data_AF-Q64S01-F1
#
_entry.id   AF-Q64S01-F1
#
_cell.length_a   1.000
_cell.length_b   1.000
_cell.length_c   1.000
_cell.angle_alpha   90.00
_cell.angle_beta   90.00
_cell.angle_gamma   90.00
#
_symmetry.space_group_name_H-M   'P 1'
#
loop_
_entity.id
_entity.type
_entity.pdbx_description
1 polymer ?
#
loop_
_entity_poly.entity_id
_entity_poly.type
_entity_poly.pdbx_seq_one_letter_code
_entity_poly.pdbx_strand_id
1 'polypeptide(L)'
;MEFTGKIIAILQPRGGVSKTSGNEWKAQEYVIENHDQYPKKMCFDIFGADKIEQFNIQMGEELTVSFDIDARQWQDRWFNSIRAWKVERVGAGAPMAPGAPVPPPAPSSAPEFIAGDAKDDLPF
;
A
#
# COMPACT_ATOMS: atom_id res chain seq x y z
N MET A 1 -13.87 -2.93 1.04
CA MET A 1 -13.26 -2.03 2.05
C MET A 1 -11.76 -1.94 1.78
N GLU A 2 -11.03 -0.98 2.36
CA GLU A 2 -9.60 -0.76 2.06
C GLU A 2 -8.78 -0.44 3.33
N PHE A 3 -7.51 -0.85 3.34
CA PHE A 3 -6.54 -0.54 4.40
C PHE A 3 -5.16 -0.35 3.80
N THR A 4 -4.48 0.74 4.18
CA THR A 4 -3.15 1.10 3.67
C THR A 4 -2.12 1.08 4.78
N GLY A 5 -0.94 0.53 4.48
CA GLY A 5 0.14 0.44 5.44
C GLY A 5 1.32 -0.40 4.97
N LYS A 6 2.24 -0.65 5.89
CA LYS A 6 3.44 -1.45 5.69
C LYS A 6 3.22 -2.90 6.10
N ILE A 7 3.74 -3.84 5.31
CA ILE A 7 3.76 -5.26 5.69
C ILE A 7 4.81 -5.49 6.77
N ILE A 8 4.36 -6.00 7.91
CA ILE A 8 5.19 -6.25 9.09
C ILE A 8 5.32 -7.74 9.46
N ALA A 9 4.55 -8.62 8.82
CA ALA A 9 4.73 -10.06 8.93
C ALA A 9 4.15 -10.80 7.72
N ILE A 10 4.83 -11.88 7.34
CA ILE A 10 4.34 -12.88 6.36
C ILE A 10 4.28 -14.21 7.10
N LEU A 11 3.07 -14.76 7.26
CA LEU A 11 2.89 -16.04 7.93
C LEU A 11 3.03 -17.20 6.95
N GLN A 12 3.26 -18.39 7.50
CA GLN A 12 3.41 -19.61 6.71
C GLN A 12 2.13 -19.85 5.86
N PRO A 13 2.28 -20.13 4.55
CA PRO A 13 1.14 -20.45 3.71
C PRO A 13 0.46 -21.72 4.21
N ARG A 14 -0.87 -21.69 4.25
CA ARG A 14 -1.74 -22.84 4.53
C ARG A 14 -2.20 -23.40 3.20
N GLY A 15 -2.37 -24.72 3.13
CA GLY A 15 -2.89 -25.35 1.92
C GLY A 15 -3.43 -26.74 2.19
N GLY A 16 -4.06 -27.31 1.17
CA GLY A 16 -4.57 -28.67 1.20
C GLY A 16 -5.39 -28.98 -0.05
N VAL A 17 -6.03 -30.14 -0.06
CA VAL A 17 -6.94 -30.56 -1.13
C VAL A 17 -8.37 -30.25 -0.73
N SER A 18 -9.11 -29.54 -1.59
CA SER A 18 -10.53 -29.24 -1.36
C SER A 18 -11.32 -30.53 -1.34
N LYS A 19 -12.05 -30.77 -0.23
CA LYS A 19 -12.93 -31.94 -0.10
C LYS A 19 -14.07 -31.95 -1.12
N THR A 20 -14.45 -30.78 -1.62
CA THR A 20 -15.61 -30.61 -2.51
C THR A 20 -15.21 -30.74 -3.98
N SER A 21 -14.07 -30.16 -4.37
CA SER A 21 -13.67 -30.08 -5.78
C SER A 21 -12.46 -30.94 -6.13
N GLY A 22 -11.74 -31.48 -5.14
CA GLY A 22 -10.48 -32.20 -5.36
C GLY A 22 -9.30 -31.32 -5.76
N ASN A 23 -9.51 -30.01 -5.95
CA ASN A 23 -8.46 -29.06 -6.31
C ASN A 23 -7.61 -28.68 -5.09
N GLU A 24 -6.32 -28.49 -5.32
CA GLU A 24 -5.43 -27.90 -4.33
C GLU A 24 -5.81 -26.45 -4.07
N TRP A 25 -5.82 -26.06 -2.80
CA TRP A 25 -5.98 -24.68 -2.38
C TRP A 25 -4.77 -24.24 -1.57
N LYS A 26 -4.44 -22.97 -1.70
CA LYS A 26 -3.39 -22.30 -0.95
C LYS A 26 -3.92 -20.97 -0.46
N ALA A 27 -3.61 -20.62 0.78
CA ALA A 27 -3.90 -19.33 1.37
C ALA A 27 -2.67 -18.85 2.12
N GLN A 28 -2.30 -17.58 1.95
CA GLN A 28 -1.20 -16.97 2.70
C GLN A 28 -1.73 -15.79 3.51
N GLU A 29 -1.25 -15.69 4.76
CA GLU A 29 -1.71 -14.70 5.72
C GLU A 29 -0.59 -13.66 5.95
N TYR A 30 -0.99 -12.39 6.02
CA TYR A 30 -0.08 -11.26 6.11
C TYR A 30 -0.58 -10.30 7.19
N VAL A 31 0.35 -9.57 7.80
CA VAL A 31 0.02 -8.48 8.74
C VAL A 31 0.48 -7.16 8.17
N ILE A 32 -0.45 -6.21 8.05
CA ILE A 32 -0.22 -4.85 7.61
C ILE A 32 -0.45 -3.88 8.78
N GLU A 33 0.39 -2.84 8.86
CA GLU A 33 0.35 -1.80 9.88
C GLU A 33 0.31 -0.42 9.22
N ASN A 34 -0.63 0.44 9.61
CA ASN A 34 -0.69 1.82 9.12
C ASN A 34 0.29 2.76 9.86
N HIS A 35 0.49 3.96 9.33
CA HIS A 35 1.45 4.95 9.83
C HIS A 35 0.83 6.08 10.68
N ASP A 36 -0.36 5.84 11.23
CA ASP A 36 -1.04 6.79 12.12
C ASP A 36 -0.32 6.95 13.47
N GLN A 37 -0.66 8.01 14.21
CA GLN A 37 -0.14 8.24 15.56
C GLN A 37 -0.35 7.03 16.50
N TYR A 38 -1.42 6.27 16.26
CA TYR A 38 -1.72 5.01 16.94
C TYR A 38 -1.83 3.90 15.89
N PRO A 39 -0.71 3.23 15.53
CA PRO A 39 -0.67 2.27 14.45
C PRO A 39 -1.53 1.05 14.79
N LYS A 40 -2.52 0.81 13.94
CA LYS A 40 -3.39 -0.35 13.92
C LYS A 40 -2.79 -1.41 13.00
N LYS A 41 -2.90 -2.66 13.44
CA LYS A 41 -2.48 -3.81 12.67
C LYS A 41 -3.72 -4.55 12.18
N MET A 42 -3.68 -5.01 10.94
CA MET A 42 -4.71 -5.86 10.37
C MET A 42 -4.05 -7.13 9.83
N CYS A 43 -4.61 -8.28 10.21
CA CYS A 43 -4.23 -9.57 9.66
C CYS A 43 -5.23 -9.95 8.57
N PHE A 44 -4.75 -10.33 7.38
CA PHE A 44 -5.61 -10.68 6.25
C PHE A 44 -5.05 -11.89 5.48
N ASP A 45 -5.95 -12.63 4.81
CA ASP A 45 -5.60 -13.75 3.92
C ASP A 45 -5.78 -13.40 2.45
N ILE A 46 -4.87 -13.93 1.63
CA ILE A 46 -5.03 -14.04 0.17
C ILE A 46 -5.23 -15.51 -0.14
N PHE A 47 -6.34 -15.82 -0.83
CA PHE A 47 -6.67 -17.17 -1.26
C PHE A 47 -6.35 -17.39 -2.75
N GLY A 48 -5.81 -18.56 -3.07
CA GLY A 48 -5.40 -18.98 -4.41
C GLY A 48 -3.89 -18.81 -4.62
N ALA A 49 -3.23 -19.87 -5.09
CA ALA A 49 -1.80 -19.84 -5.40
C ALA A 49 -1.48 -18.75 -6.43
N ASP A 50 -2.31 -18.64 -7.46
CA ASP A 50 -2.16 -17.65 -8.54
C ASP A 50 -2.16 -16.22 -8.00
N LYS A 51 -3.07 -15.88 -7.07
CA LYS A 51 -3.14 -14.54 -6.47
C LYS A 51 -1.96 -14.26 -5.55
N ILE A 52 -1.54 -15.25 -4.76
CA ILE A 52 -0.38 -15.13 -3.88
C ILE A 52 0.88 -14.82 -4.71
N GLU A 53 1.08 -15.56 -5.81
CA GLU A 53 2.20 -15.36 -6.74
C GLU A 53 2.07 -14.04 -7.52
N GLN A 54 0.86 -13.69 -7.97
CA GLN A 54 0.59 -12.44 -8.69
C GLN A 54 0.91 -11.21 -7.82
N PHE A 55 0.47 -11.19 -6.57
CA PHE A 55 0.72 -10.06 -5.69
C PHE A 55 2.17 -10.04 -5.20
N ASN A 56 2.80 -11.21 -5.02
CA ASN A 56 4.18 -11.38 -4.60
C ASN A 56 4.57 -10.43 -3.45
N ILE A 57 3.75 -10.36 -2.40
CA ILE A 57 3.92 -9.43 -1.28
C ILE A 57 5.19 -9.75 -0.49
N GLN A 58 6.03 -8.74 -0.30
CA GLN A 58 7.27 -8.83 0.47
C GLN A 58 7.19 -8.09 1.81
N MET A 59 8.08 -8.48 2.72
CA MET A 59 8.21 -7.84 4.02
C MET A 59 8.64 -6.38 3.84
N GLY A 60 7.97 -5.46 4.53
CA GLY A 60 8.29 -4.03 4.51
C GLY A 60 7.72 -3.26 3.32
N GLU A 61 6.99 -3.88 2.40
CA GLU A 61 6.29 -3.17 1.32
C GLU A 61 5.15 -2.30 1.85
N GLU A 62 4.94 -1.15 1.21
CA GLU A 62 3.79 -0.29 1.47
C GLU A 62 2.67 -0.57 0.46
N LEU A 63 1.54 -1.03 0.97
CA LEU A 63 0.43 -1.57 0.17
C LEU A 63 -0.90 -0.94 0.61
N THR A 64 -1.79 -0.76 -0.36
CA THR A 64 -3.23 -0.60 -0.15
C THR A 64 -3.90 -1.93 -0.45
N VAL A 65 -4.55 -2.50 0.56
CA VAL A 65 -5.22 -3.80 0.48
C VAL A 65 -6.72 -3.55 0.43
N SER A 66 -7.38 -3.99 -0.64
CA SER A 66 -8.84 -4.04 -0.73
C SER A 66 -9.34 -5.42 -0.32
N PHE A 67 -10.29 -5.45 0.62
CA PHE A 67 -10.74 -6.68 1.26
C PHE A 67 -12.23 -6.66 1.58
N ASP A 68 -12.74 -7.86 1.85
CA ASP A 68 -14.07 -8.12 2.41
C ASP A 68 -13.93 -8.79 3.78
N ILE A 69 -14.96 -8.59 4.61
CA ILE A 69 -15.04 -9.18 5.95
C ILE A 69 -16.17 -10.21 5.94
N ASP A 70 -15.85 -11.43 6.34
CA ASP A 70 -16.80 -12.52 6.52
C ASP A 70 -16.79 -12.98 7.99
N ALA A 71 -17.94 -13.42 8.49
CA ALA A 71 -18.08 -13.91 9.86
C ALA A 71 -18.37 -15.40 9.85
N ARG A 72 -17.48 -16.20 10.44
CA ARG A 72 -17.65 -17.64 10.57
C ARG A 72 -17.88 -18.03 12.03
N GLN A 73 -18.89 -18.86 12.25
CA GLN A 73 -19.12 -19.48 13.55
C GLN A 73 -18.25 -20.74 13.67
N TRP A 74 -17.53 -20.86 14.77
CA TRP A 74 -16.72 -22.02 15.13
C TRP A 74 -16.78 -22.25 16.63
N GLN A 75 -17.21 -23.45 17.05
CA GLN A 75 -17.32 -23.83 18.46
C GLN A 75 -18.04 -22.78 19.32
N ASP A 76 -19.25 -22.39 18.90
CA ASP A 76 -20.09 -21.37 19.55
C ASP A 76 -19.52 -19.93 19.55
N ARG A 77 -18.31 -19.73 19.01
CA ARG A 77 -17.66 -18.42 18.90
C ARG A 77 -17.68 -17.93 17.46
N TRP A 78 -17.80 -16.61 17.30
CA TRP A 78 -17.72 -15.97 15.99
C TRP A 78 -16.33 -15.42 15.75
N PHE A 79 -15.82 -15.64 14.54
CA PHE A 79 -14.53 -15.15 14.09
C PHE A 79 -14.71 -14.39 12.78
N ASN A 80 -14.08 -13.22 12.69
CA ASN A 80 -14.01 -12.50 11.43
C ASN A 80 -12.84 -13.04 10.60
N SER A 81 -13.08 -13.19 9.30
CA SER A 81 -12.08 -13.47 8.29
C SER A 81 -11.99 -12.25 7.37
N ILE A 82 -10.78 -11.73 7.21
CA ILE A 82 -10.49 -10.58 6.36
C ILE A 82 -9.80 -11.11 5.12
N ARG A 83 -10.51 -11.12 4.00
CA ARG A 83 -10.00 -11.67 2.74
C ARG A 83 -9.68 -10.56 1.76
N ALA A 84 -8.41 -10.45 1.38
CA ALA A 84 -7.97 -9.52 0.36
C ALA A 84 -8.28 -10.06 -1.04
N TRP A 85 -8.87 -9.22 -1.87
CA TRP A 85 -9.16 -9.53 -3.28
C TRP A 85 -8.36 -8.68 -4.26
N LYS A 86 -7.83 -7.54 -3.81
CA LYS A 86 -6.94 -6.64 -4.57
C LYS A 86 -5.87 -6.07 -3.65
N VAL A 87 -4.67 -5.91 -4.21
CA VAL A 87 -3.52 -5.31 -3.54
C VAL A 87 -2.87 -4.35 -4.51
N GLU A 88 -2.66 -3.11 -4.06
CA GLU A 88 -2.01 -2.05 -4.83
C GLU A 88 -0.78 -1.57 -4.08
N ARG A 89 0.36 -1.50 -4.78
CA ARG A 89 1.58 -0.96 -4.20
C ARG A 89 1.47 0.56 -4.16
N VAL A 90 1.65 1.14 -2.98
CA VAL A 90 1.68 2.60 -2.81
C VAL A 90 3.05 3.08 -3.27
N GLY A 91 3.19 3.30 -4.57
CA GLY A 91 4.35 3.95 -5.17
C GLY A 91 5.67 3.17 -5.11
N ALA A 92 5.84 2.22 -6.03
CA ALA A 92 6.92 2.46 -6.98
C ALA A 92 6.37 3.49 -7.97
N GLY A 93 6.63 4.77 -7.72
CA GLY A 93 6.72 5.70 -8.83
C GLY A 93 7.67 5.05 -9.85
N ALA A 94 7.33 5.16 -11.13
CA ALA A 94 8.11 4.61 -12.25
C ALA A 94 9.61 4.59 -11.94
N PRO A 95 10.35 3.53 -12.30
CA PRO A 95 11.80 3.55 -12.10
C PRO A 95 12.34 4.83 -12.74
N MET A 96 12.78 5.78 -11.90
CA MET A 96 13.64 6.85 -12.39
C MET A 96 14.91 6.12 -12.83
N ALA A 97 15.03 5.94 -14.14
CA ALA A 97 16.30 5.61 -14.74
C ALA A 97 17.34 6.62 -14.23
N PRO A 98 18.50 6.20 -13.70
CA PRO A 98 19.57 7.13 -13.41
C PRO A 98 20.05 7.71 -14.75
N GLY A 99 19.66 8.95 -15.07
CA GLY A 99 20.18 9.65 -16.26
C GLY A 99 19.18 10.43 -17.13
N ALA A 100 17.92 10.64 -16.72
CA ALA A 100 17.05 11.55 -17.47
C ALA A 100 17.26 13.01 -17.00
N PRO A 101 17.49 13.99 -17.91
CA PRO A 101 17.70 15.38 -17.53
C PRO A 101 16.43 15.96 -16.92
N VAL A 102 16.59 16.66 -15.80
CA VAL A 102 15.54 17.45 -15.15
C VAL A 102 15.02 18.48 -16.16
N PRO A 103 13.71 18.52 -16.47
CA PRO A 103 13.18 19.59 -17.31
C PRO A 103 13.34 20.94 -16.58
N PRO A 104 13.74 22.01 -17.29
CA PRO A 104 13.90 23.32 -16.66
C PRO A 104 12.55 23.81 -16.09
N PRO A 105 12.56 24.59 -15.00
CA PRO A 105 11.34 25.17 -14.45
C PRO A 105 10.65 26.07 -15.48
N ALA A 106 9.32 26.01 -15.52
CA ALA A 106 8.51 26.83 -16.41
C ALA A 106 8.69 28.33 -16.13
N PRO A 107 8.71 29.19 -17.16
CA PRO A 107 8.79 30.64 -16.97
C PRO A 107 7.50 31.14 -16.32
N SER A 108 7.62 31.71 -15.12
CA SER A 108 6.51 32.40 -14.47
C SER A 108 6.34 33.79 -15.10
N SER A 109 5.41 33.91 -16.04
CA SER A 109 4.91 35.20 -16.51
C SER A 109 3.91 35.76 -15.51
N ALA A 110 4.27 36.84 -14.82
CA ALA A 110 3.30 37.77 -14.23
C ALA A 110 3.87 39.20 -14.36
N PRO A 111 3.11 40.15 -14.93
CA PRO A 111 3.62 41.48 -15.30
C PRO A 111 3.67 42.49 -14.15
N GLU A 112 4.59 43.44 -14.34
CA GLU A 112 4.97 44.61 -13.55
C GLU A 112 3.89 45.71 -13.49
N PHE A 113 3.64 46.27 -12.29
CA PHE A 113 3.41 47.70 -11.98
C PHE A 113 3.30 47.83 -10.43
N ILE A 114 4.05 48.64 -9.70
CA ILE A 114 4.03 50.11 -9.64
C ILE A 114 5.38 50.62 -9.10
N ALA A 115 5.84 51.72 -9.70
CA ALA A 115 7.02 52.50 -9.35
C ALA A 115 6.95 53.18 -7.97
N GLY A 116 8.11 53.33 -7.31
CA GLY A 116 8.25 54.10 -6.08
C GLY A 116 9.70 54.17 -5.61
N ASP A 117 10.40 55.20 -6.08
CA ASP A 117 11.77 55.62 -5.77
C ASP A 117 12.07 55.70 -4.26
N ALA A 118 13.18 55.09 -3.81
CA ALA A 118 13.91 55.50 -2.59
C ALA A 118 15.31 54.88 -2.58
N LYS A 119 16.23 55.62 -3.18
CA LYS A 119 17.67 55.56 -2.98
C LYS A 119 18.00 55.94 -1.51
N ASP A 120 18.75 55.10 -0.80
CA ASP A 120 19.74 55.46 0.25
C ASP A 120 20.25 54.16 0.90
N ASP A 121 21.41 53.63 0.52
CA ASP A 121 22.73 54.02 1.06
C ASP A 121 22.82 53.81 2.59
N LEU A 122 23.27 52.61 2.99
CA LEU A 122 23.62 52.29 4.37
C LEU A 122 25.09 51.83 4.41
N PRO A 123 25.99 52.59 5.06
CA PRO A 123 27.41 52.29 5.10
C PRO A 123 27.77 51.20 6.13
N PHE A 124 28.98 50.65 5.94
CA PHE A 124 29.66 49.58 6.67
C PHE A 124 29.62 49.67 8.20
#